data_AF-A0A8U0QMM6-F1
#
_entry.id   AF-A0A8U0QMM6-F1
#
_cell.length_a   1.000
_cell.length_b   1.000
_cell.length_c   1.000
_cell.angle_alpha   90.00
_cell.angle_beta   90.00
_cell.angle_gamma   90.00
#
_symmetry.space_group_name_H-M   'P 1'
#
loop_
_entity.id
_entity.type
_entity.pdbx_description
1 polymer ?
#
loop_
_entity_poly.entity_id
_entity_poly.type
_entity_poly.pdbx_seq_one_letter_code
_entity_poly.pdbx_strand_id
1 'polypeptide(L)'
;MWKSVVGRCTTVWIVSEINRPVSEKEAWEILDRSVSYLGHGGQCRSISFICTKTDNIGVDYDMKKERDSILSRNMVAKKKVEEKFNKQTKIKEQFNIDKDFFQVFTVSSKEYRKNIVLQPEDTEIPKLQEFLRNLNDRSTKTSDYVSGAYGILSLIQGAKSSDMTDSKKEVCQVLENNLKEGLGTIGQTMDEAYEAFERCLSEGVRQSVETCEKIAKDKVIEPKGTNGRWYHKVLKSLCKNNGDYKPIRKKGKKSQRERNLNDSLASCMRDLSNETFKKYFPNQGKGSSINDLIDNFTLDTNSLVEEHPEVSLHLTFLKTEHDKEWQEVA
;
A
#
# COMPACT_ATOMS: atom_id res chain seq x y z
N MET A 1 18.54 6.04 -5.27
CA MET A 1 17.40 6.53 -6.08
C MET A 1 16.09 5.85 -5.67
N TRP A 2 15.87 4.56 -5.91
CA TRP A 2 14.56 3.94 -5.60
C TRP A 2 14.22 3.91 -4.10
N LYS A 3 15.21 3.71 -3.21
CA LYS A 3 15.00 3.69 -1.74
C LYS A 3 14.36 4.97 -1.17
N SER A 4 14.56 6.14 -1.79
CA SER A 4 14.00 7.42 -1.31
C SER A 4 12.59 7.72 -1.85
N VAL A 5 12.09 6.89 -2.76
CA VAL A 5 10.78 7.07 -3.40
C VAL A 5 9.82 5.97 -2.97
N VAL A 6 10.32 4.74 -2.86
CA VAL A 6 9.50 3.54 -2.65
C VAL A 6 8.63 3.59 -1.39
N GLY A 7 9.11 4.21 -0.31
CA GLY A 7 8.34 4.35 0.94
C GLY A 7 7.16 5.33 0.85
N ARG A 8 7.09 6.16 -0.21
CA ARG A 8 5.99 7.10 -0.48
C ARG A 8 5.05 6.61 -1.59
N CYS A 9 5.21 5.37 -2.05
CA CYS A 9 4.37 4.83 -3.10
C CYS A 9 3.14 4.13 -2.51
N THR A 10 1.97 4.49 -3.02
CA THR A 10 0.70 3.79 -2.71
C THR A 10 0.58 2.48 -3.46
N THR A 11 1.21 2.37 -4.63
CA THR A 11 1.20 1.16 -5.46
C THR A 11 2.54 0.95 -6.13
N VAL A 12 2.97 -0.31 -6.25
CA VAL A 12 4.20 -0.71 -6.94
C VAL A 12 3.88 -1.58 -8.14
N TRP A 13 4.39 -1.21 -9.32
CA TRP A 13 4.29 -2.03 -10.53
C TRP A 13 5.63 -2.59 -10.94
N ILE A 14 5.68 -3.89 -11.18
CA ILE A 14 6.86 -4.58 -11.68
C ILE A 14 6.58 -5.03 -13.11
N VAL A 15 7.24 -4.41 -14.08
CA VAL A 15 7.06 -4.72 -15.50
C VAL A 15 8.18 -5.65 -15.95
N SER A 16 7.82 -6.81 -16.51
CA SER A 16 8.76 -7.76 -17.10
C SER A 16 8.19 -8.34 -18.39
N GLU A 17 9.04 -8.80 -19.30
CA GLU A 17 8.55 -9.53 -20.47
C GLU A 17 8.05 -10.92 -20.08
N ILE A 18 7.01 -11.40 -20.77
CA ILE A 18 6.31 -12.67 -20.49
C ILE A 18 7.23 -13.90 -20.40
N ASN A 19 8.37 -13.89 -21.08
CA ASN A 19 9.33 -15.01 -21.09
C ASN A 19 10.29 -15.02 -19.89
N ARG A 20 10.32 -13.96 -19.08
CA ARG A 20 11.29 -13.77 -18.01
C ARG A 20 10.76 -13.27 -16.65
N PRO A 21 9.43 -13.25 -16.36
CA PRO A 21 8.94 -12.63 -15.13
C PRO A 21 9.42 -13.36 -13.87
N VAL A 22 9.69 -14.67 -13.98
CA VAL A 22 10.22 -15.50 -12.89
C VAL A 22 11.75 -15.52 -12.87
N SER A 23 12.41 -15.41 -14.03
CA SER A 23 13.87 -15.54 -14.15
C SER A 23 14.64 -14.23 -13.95
N GLU A 24 13.98 -13.09 -14.05
CA GLU A 24 14.56 -11.76 -13.85
C GLU A 24 14.90 -11.52 -12.37
N LYS A 25 16.11 -11.95 -11.96
CA LYS A 25 16.53 -11.94 -10.55
C LYS A 25 16.52 -10.55 -9.97
N GLU A 26 16.87 -9.55 -10.77
CA GLU A 26 16.99 -8.15 -10.38
C GLU A 26 15.66 -7.61 -9.85
N ALA A 27 14.54 -7.85 -10.54
CA ALA A 27 13.22 -7.39 -10.12
C ALA A 27 12.81 -7.97 -8.75
N TRP A 28 13.01 -9.27 -8.57
CA TRP A 28 12.67 -9.95 -7.32
C TRP A 28 13.57 -9.56 -6.15
N GLU A 29 14.84 -9.30 -6.41
CA GLU A 29 15.76 -8.82 -5.38
C GLU A 29 15.51 -7.36 -5.01
N ILE A 30 15.11 -6.52 -5.97
CA ILE A 30 14.65 -5.17 -5.67
C ILE A 30 13.39 -5.25 -4.82
N LEU A 31 12.42 -6.08 -5.18
CA LEU A 31 11.21 -6.29 -4.38
C LEU A 31 11.56 -6.75 -2.96
N ASP A 32 12.36 -7.82 -2.80
CA ASP A 32 12.80 -8.34 -1.49
C ASP A 32 13.52 -7.30 -0.62
N ARG A 33 14.27 -6.39 -1.24
CA ARG A 33 14.94 -5.27 -0.54
C ARG A 33 14.02 -4.09 -0.27
N SER A 34 12.93 -3.98 -1.02
CA SER A 34 11.96 -2.87 -0.91
C SER A 34 10.90 -3.16 0.13
N VAL A 35 10.60 -4.43 0.42
CA VAL A 35 9.52 -4.85 1.34
C VAL A 35 9.57 -4.07 2.64
N SER A 36 10.74 -3.99 3.29
CA SER A 36 10.93 -3.28 4.57
C SER A 36 10.60 -1.79 4.52
N TYR A 37 10.67 -1.17 3.34
CA TYR A 37 10.32 0.23 3.13
C TYR A 37 8.85 0.40 2.68
N LEU A 38 8.26 -0.65 2.10
CA LEU A 38 6.87 -0.65 1.65
C LEU A 38 5.89 -1.02 2.77
N GLY A 39 6.29 -1.92 3.68
CA GLY A 39 5.39 -2.56 4.62
C GLY A 39 5.27 -1.91 6.00
N HIS A 40 6.28 -1.16 6.45
CA HIS A 40 6.28 -0.55 7.79
C HIS A 40 6.04 0.96 7.69
N GLY A 41 4.82 1.39 8.01
CA GLY A 41 4.41 2.81 7.89
C GLY A 41 4.41 3.35 6.45
N GLY A 42 4.50 2.46 5.45
CA GLY A 42 4.44 2.81 4.04
C GLY A 42 2.99 2.84 3.56
N GLN A 43 2.67 3.71 2.62
CA GLN A 43 1.32 3.84 2.05
C GLN A 43 0.98 2.72 1.06
N CYS A 44 1.81 1.67 0.93
CA CYS A 44 1.71 0.71 -0.16
C CYS A 44 0.52 -0.24 0.05
N ARG A 45 -0.56 0.03 -0.69
CA ARG A 45 -1.80 -0.75 -0.69
C ARG A 45 -1.80 -1.90 -1.68
N SER A 46 -0.96 -1.85 -2.72
CA SER A 46 -0.94 -2.92 -3.73
C SER A 46 0.39 -3.06 -4.47
N ILE A 47 0.70 -4.30 -4.85
CA ILE A 47 1.83 -4.66 -5.70
C ILE A 47 1.28 -5.42 -6.92
N SER A 48 1.60 -4.94 -8.12
CA SER A 48 1.16 -5.58 -9.37
C SER A 48 2.34 -6.00 -10.23
N PHE A 49 2.26 -7.19 -10.81
CA PHE A 49 3.23 -7.69 -11.78
C PHE A 49 2.64 -7.64 -13.18
N ILE A 50 3.26 -6.89 -14.08
CA ILE A 50 2.79 -6.68 -15.45
C ILE A 50 3.73 -7.42 -16.40
N CYS A 51 3.27 -8.58 -16.87
CA CYS A 51 3.96 -9.38 -17.87
C CYS A 51 3.62 -8.84 -19.27
N THR A 52 4.54 -8.13 -19.91
CA THR A 52 4.35 -7.50 -21.22
C THR A 52 4.82 -8.37 -22.39
N LYS A 53 4.49 -7.97 -23.62
CA LYS A 53 4.83 -8.65 -24.88
C LYS A 53 4.25 -10.06 -24.98
N THR A 54 3.01 -10.23 -24.52
CA THR A 54 2.29 -11.52 -24.58
C THR A 54 1.93 -11.94 -26.02
N ASP A 55 2.07 -11.05 -26.99
CA ASP A 55 1.99 -11.32 -28.42
C ASP A 55 3.25 -11.97 -29.00
N ASN A 56 4.37 -11.96 -28.27
CA ASN A 56 5.61 -12.57 -28.75
C ASN A 56 5.61 -14.06 -28.45
N ILE A 57 5.10 -14.85 -29.40
CA ILE A 57 5.14 -16.31 -29.41
C ILE A 57 6.28 -16.72 -30.35
N GLY A 58 7.12 -17.65 -29.93
CA GLY A 58 8.12 -18.24 -30.82
C GLY A 58 7.41 -18.92 -32.00
N VAL A 59 7.84 -18.56 -33.22
CA VAL A 59 7.46 -19.04 -34.56
C VAL A 59 6.44 -20.19 -34.70
N ASP A 60 5.42 -19.86 -35.50
CA ASP A 60 4.69 -20.69 -36.47
C ASP A 60 3.52 -21.57 -35.97
N TYR A 61 2.32 -20.99 -35.86
CA TYR A 61 1.06 -21.73 -35.80
C TYR A 61 -0.13 -20.94 -36.41
N ASP A 62 -1.11 -21.71 -36.90
CA ASP A 62 -2.46 -21.31 -37.33
C ASP A 62 -3.15 -20.32 -36.35
N MET A 63 -3.70 -19.19 -36.85
CA MET A 63 -4.18 -18.05 -36.04
C MET A 63 -5.18 -18.42 -34.94
N LYS A 64 -6.04 -19.43 -35.15
CA LYS A 64 -6.96 -19.91 -34.10
C LYS A 64 -6.23 -20.65 -32.97
N LYS A 65 -5.21 -21.44 -33.31
CA LYS A 65 -4.31 -22.08 -32.32
C LYS A 65 -3.41 -21.05 -31.66
N GLU A 66 -3.10 -19.96 -32.36
CA GLU A 66 -2.26 -18.86 -31.86
C GLU A 66 -2.89 -18.16 -30.65
N ARG A 67 -4.17 -17.77 -30.74
CA ARG A 67 -4.91 -17.17 -29.61
C ARG A 67 -4.93 -18.07 -28.39
N ASP A 68 -5.36 -19.33 -28.54
CA ASP A 68 -5.45 -20.29 -27.43
C ASP A 68 -4.07 -20.59 -26.82
N SER A 69 -3.01 -20.60 -27.64
CA SER A 69 -1.63 -20.76 -27.18
C SER A 69 -1.15 -19.57 -26.37
N ILE A 70 -1.47 -18.34 -26.78
CA ILE A 70 -1.16 -17.13 -26.00
C ILE A 70 -1.85 -17.21 -24.64
N LEU A 71 -3.16 -17.46 -24.62
CA LEU A 71 -3.95 -17.50 -23.39
C LEU A 71 -3.45 -18.58 -22.43
N SER A 72 -3.18 -19.78 -22.95
CA SER A 72 -2.63 -20.90 -22.16
C SER A 72 -1.25 -20.57 -21.58
N ARG A 73 -0.35 -19.99 -22.38
CA ARG A 73 0.97 -19.55 -21.92
C ARG A 73 0.86 -18.46 -20.86
N ASN A 74 -0.01 -17.49 -21.05
CA ASN A 74 -0.23 -16.37 -20.13
C ASN A 74 -0.73 -16.89 -18.77
N MET A 75 -1.69 -17.83 -18.77
CA MET A 75 -2.18 -18.48 -17.54
C MET A 75 -1.06 -19.20 -16.79
N VAL A 76 -0.19 -19.94 -17.49
CA VAL A 76 0.98 -20.60 -16.90
C VAL A 76 1.97 -19.58 -16.33
N ALA A 77 2.21 -18.47 -17.03
CA ALA A 77 3.11 -17.42 -16.56
C ALA A 77 2.59 -16.75 -15.27
N LYS A 78 1.29 -16.42 -15.22
CA LYS A 78 0.63 -15.87 -14.03
C LYS A 78 0.81 -16.77 -12.81
N LYS A 79 0.45 -18.04 -12.95
CA LYS A 79 0.55 -19.03 -11.88
C LYS A 79 1.99 -19.15 -11.36
N LYS A 80 2.98 -19.17 -12.25
CA LYS A 80 4.40 -19.23 -11.84
C LYS A 80 4.86 -17.99 -11.09
N VAL A 81 4.37 -16.80 -11.47
CA VAL A 81 4.67 -15.54 -10.77
C VAL A 81 4.03 -15.53 -9.39
N GLU A 82 2.77 -15.92 -9.28
CA GLU A 82 2.04 -16.07 -8.01
C GLU A 82 2.72 -17.08 -7.08
N GLU A 83 3.10 -18.25 -7.59
CA GLU A 83 3.85 -19.26 -6.82
C GLU A 83 5.19 -18.73 -6.32
N LYS A 84 5.90 -17.92 -7.12
CA LYS A 84 7.17 -17.32 -6.71
C LYS A 84 6.97 -16.21 -5.68
N PHE A 85 5.92 -15.41 -5.82
CA PHE A 85 5.54 -14.39 -4.85
C PHE A 85 5.15 -15.03 -3.51
N ASN A 86 4.36 -16.10 -3.55
CA ASN A 86 3.94 -16.85 -2.36
C ASN A 86 5.10 -17.52 -1.61
N LYS A 87 6.25 -17.74 -2.25
CA LYS A 87 7.47 -18.22 -1.61
C LYS A 87 8.28 -17.11 -0.90
N GLN A 88 7.92 -15.83 -1.07
CA GLN A 88 8.59 -14.72 -0.41
C GLN A 88 8.10 -14.57 1.04
N THR A 89 8.82 -15.17 1.99
CA THR A 89 8.43 -15.14 3.42
C THR A 89 8.44 -13.73 4.00
N LYS A 90 9.42 -12.89 3.63
CA LYS A 90 9.51 -11.51 4.14
C LYS A 90 8.31 -10.64 3.77
N ILE A 91 7.72 -10.85 2.59
CA ILE A 91 6.52 -10.10 2.17
C ILE A 91 5.34 -10.52 3.04
N LYS A 92 5.18 -11.83 3.28
CA LYS A 92 4.13 -12.38 4.15
C LYS A 92 4.27 -11.96 5.61
N GLU A 93 5.49 -11.76 6.08
CA GLU A 93 5.75 -11.23 7.42
C GLU A 93 5.38 -9.75 7.56
N GLN A 94 5.35 -9.00 6.46
CA GLN A 94 5.15 -7.54 6.48
C GLN A 94 3.78 -7.08 5.98
N PHE A 95 3.09 -7.91 5.20
CA PHE A 95 1.78 -7.59 4.63
C PHE A 95 0.77 -8.69 4.95
N ASN A 96 -0.45 -8.27 5.26
CA ASN A 96 -1.62 -9.14 5.19
C ASN A 96 -1.95 -9.34 3.70
N ILE A 97 -1.45 -10.42 3.12
CA ILE A 97 -1.63 -10.71 1.69
C ILE A 97 -3.02 -11.28 1.47
N ASP A 98 -3.93 -10.46 0.96
CA ASP A 98 -5.17 -10.92 0.33
C ASP A 98 -5.01 -10.98 -1.21
N LYS A 99 -6.11 -11.31 -1.90
CA LYS A 99 -6.11 -11.41 -3.37
C LYS A 99 -5.99 -10.05 -4.06
N ASP A 100 -6.36 -8.97 -3.39
CA ASP A 100 -6.41 -7.64 -4.00
C ASP A 100 -5.06 -6.93 -3.86
N PHE A 101 -4.28 -7.29 -2.82
CA PHE A 101 -2.93 -6.80 -2.58
C PHE A 101 -1.94 -7.18 -3.68
N PHE A 102 -2.01 -8.40 -4.22
CA PHE A 102 -1.09 -8.87 -5.26
C PHE A 102 -1.81 -9.38 -6.51
N GLN A 103 -1.57 -8.71 -7.64
CA GLN A 103 -2.17 -9.07 -8.91
C GLN A 103 -1.14 -9.26 -10.02
N VAL A 104 -1.41 -10.19 -10.94
CA VAL A 104 -0.58 -10.43 -12.12
C VAL A 104 -1.39 -10.21 -13.39
N PHE A 105 -0.93 -9.28 -14.21
CA PHE A 105 -1.51 -8.95 -15.51
C PHE A 105 -0.62 -9.45 -16.64
N THR A 106 -1.22 -9.98 -17.70
CA THR A 106 -0.51 -10.42 -18.91
C THR A 106 -0.98 -9.58 -20.08
N VAL A 107 -0.17 -8.59 -20.47
CA VAL A 107 -0.57 -7.52 -21.39
C VAL A 107 0.17 -7.55 -22.73
N SER A 108 -0.56 -7.22 -23.80
CA SER A 108 0.03 -6.88 -25.10
C SER A 108 -0.45 -5.53 -25.58
N SER A 109 0.45 -4.55 -25.58
CA SER A 109 0.16 -3.23 -26.15
C SER A 109 0.00 -3.25 -27.67
N LYS A 110 0.62 -4.24 -28.36
CA LYS A 110 0.52 -4.40 -29.81
C LYS A 110 -0.87 -4.89 -30.20
N GLU A 111 -1.32 -5.98 -29.58
CA GLU A 111 -2.63 -6.56 -29.88
C GLU A 111 -3.76 -5.68 -29.38
N TYR A 112 -3.59 -4.95 -28.27
CA TYR A 112 -4.61 -4.00 -27.84
C TYR A 112 -4.86 -2.86 -28.84
N ARG A 113 -3.82 -2.44 -29.56
CA ARG A 113 -3.93 -1.38 -30.58
C ARG A 113 -4.39 -1.90 -31.95
N LYS A 114 -3.94 -3.11 -32.33
CA LYS A 114 -4.14 -3.64 -33.68
C LYS A 114 -5.25 -4.67 -33.79
N ASN A 115 -5.61 -5.33 -32.68
CA ASN A 115 -6.62 -6.39 -32.57
C ASN A 115 -6.50 -7.42 -33.69
N ILE A 116 -5.33 -8.06 -33.81
CA ILE A 116 -5.04 -9.00 -34.91
C ILE A 116 -5.41 -10.42 -34.48
N VAL A 117 -4.89 -10.87 -33.33
CA VAL A 117 -5.04 -12.24 -32.80
C VAL A 117 -5.82 -12.24 -31.48
N LEU A 118 -5.61 -11.23 -30.62
CA LEU A 118 -6.29 -11.10 -29.32
C LEU A 118 -7.34 -9.99 -29.37
N GLN A 119 -8.53 -10.27 -28.83
CA GLN A 119 -9.52 -9.22 -28.57
C GLN A 119 -9.01 -8.29 -27.45
N PRO A 120 -9.48 -7.04 -27.37
CA PRO A 120 -9.04 -6.10 -26.34
C PRO A 120 -9.14 -6.67 -24.92
N GLU A 121 -10.19 -7.44 -24.63
CA GLU A 121 -10.44 -8.10 -23.34
C GLU A 121 -9.40 -9.18 -23.03
N ASP A 122 -8.93 -9.90 -24.06
CA ASP A 122 -7.90 -10.95 -23.95
C ASP A 122 -6.51 -10.38 -23.63
N THR A 123 -6.28 -9.10 -23.96
CA THR A 123 -5.01 -8.42 -23.65
C THR A 123 -4.89 -7.99 -22.21
N GLU A 124 -5.97 -8.08 -21.43
CA GLU A 124 -6.07 -7.62 -20.03
C GLU A 124 -5.75 -6.14 -19.80
N ILE A 125 -5.48 -5.35 -20.84
CA ILE A 125 -5.27 -3.91 -20.74
C ILE A 125 -6.52 -3.20 -20.19
N PRO A 126 -7.76 -3.54 -20.62
CA PRO A 126 -8.96 -2.97 -19.99
C PRO A 126 -9.05 -3.27 -18.49
N LYS A 127 -8.76 -4.50 -18.08
CA LYS A 127 -8.75 -4.91 -16.66
C LYS A 127 -7.68 -4.16 -15.86
N LEU A 128 -6.49 -4.01 -16.42
CA LEU A 128 -5.43 -3.21 -15.83
C LEU A 128 -5.89 -1.75 -15.71
N GLN A 129 -6.50 -1.16 -16.73
CA GLN A 129 -7.01 0.22 -16.68
C GLN A 129 -8.07 0.41 -15.60
N GLU A 130 -9.03 -0.52 -15.48
CA GLU A 130 -10.04 -0.52 -14.43
C GLU A 130 -9.40 -0.60 -13.04
N PHE A 131 -8.50 -1.56 -12.84
CA PHE A 131 -7.74 -1.69 -11.60
C PHE A 131 -6.98 -0.40 -11.25
N LEU A 132 -6.31 0.22 -12.23
CA LEU A 132 -5.58 1.47 -12.02
C LEU A 132 -6.50 2.67 -11.74
N ARG A 133 -7.71 2.68 -12.29
CA ARG A 133 -8.73 3.69 -11.97
C ARG A 133 -9.22 3.52 -10.54
N ASN A 134 -9.47 2.29 -10.11
CA ASN A 134 -9.91 1.99 -8.75
C ASN A 134 -8.84 2.32 -7.70
N LEU A 135 -7.56 2.28 -8.06
CA LEU A 135 -6.47 2.72 -7.17
C LEU A 135 -6.31 4.24 -7.10
N ASN A 136 -6.86 4.94 -8.07
CA ASN A 136 -6.79 6.38 -8.19
C ASN A 136 -8.21 6.90 -7.96
N ASP A 137 -8.66 6.86 -6.70
CA ASP A 137 -9.92 7.40 -6.16
C ASP A 137 -10.04 8.91 -6.42
N ARG A 138 -10.01 9.30 -7.69
CA ARG A 138 -10.59 10.55 -8.13
C ARG A 138 -12.07 10.25 -8.19
N SER A 139 -12.76 10.51 -7.10
CA SER A 139 -14.07 11.13 -7.20
C SER A 139 -14.02 12.09 -8.39
N THR A 140 -14.87 11.84 -9.37
CA THR A 140 -14.86 12.69 -10.54
C THR A 140 -15.24 14.08 -10.04
N LYS A 141 -14.36 15.08 -10.15
CA LYS A 141 -14.61 16.48 -9.73
C LYS A 141 -16.03 16.97 -10.07
N THR A 142 -16.59 16.49 -11.17
CA THR A 142 -17.98 16.73 -11.60
C THR A 142 -19.02 16.29 -10.57
N SER A 143 -18.89 15.10 -9.97
CA SER A 143 -19.75 14.61 -8.90
C SER A 143 -19.71 15.54 -7.70
N ASP A 144 -18.52 16.00 -7.32
CA ASP A 144 -18.32 16.88 -6.15
C ASP A 144 -18.95 18.26 -6.36
N TYR A 145 -18.88 18.79 -7.59
CA TYR A 145 -19.60 20.02 -7.93
C TYR A 145 -21.11 19.86 -7.90
N VAL A 146 -21.63 18.72 -8.39
CA VAL A 146 -23.07 18.43 -8.41
C VAL A 146 -23.60 18.21 -6.99
N SER A 147 -22.89 17.43 -6.16
CA SER A 147 -23.25 17.18 -4.77
C SER A 147 -23.15 18.45 -3.93
N GLY A 148 -22.10 19.27 -4.12
CA GLY A 148 -21.97 20.56 -3.44
C GLY A 148 -23.08 21.54 -3.83
N ALA A 149 -23.43 21.64 -5.12
CA ALA A 149 -24.56 22.47 -5.57
C ALA A 149 -25.89 21.97 -4.98
N TYR A 150 -26.10 20.65 -4.94
CA TYR A 150 -27.28 20.04 -4.35
C TYR A 150 -27.36 20.30 -2.83
N GLY A 151 -26.23 20.24 -2.12
CA GLY A 151 -26.13 20.60 -0.71
C GLY A 151 -26.56 22.03 -0.44
N ILE A 152 -26.02 22.99 -1.19
CA ILE A 152 -26.36 24.43 -1.05
C ILE A 152 -27.85 24.66 -1.35
N LEU A 153 -28.39 24.05 -2.40
CA LEU A 153 -29.82 24.15 -2.72
C LEU A 153 -30.70 23.58 -1.61
N SER A 154 -30.29 22.45 -1.03
CA SER A 154 -30.98 21.82 0.10
C SER A 154 -30.98 22.75 1.32
N LEU A 155 -29.86 23.42 1.62
CA LEU A 155 -29.78 24.41 2.68
C LEU A 155 -30.70 25.61 2.42
N ILE A 156 -30.69 26.17 1.22
CA ILE A 156 -31.55 27.31 0.84
C ILE A 156 -33.03 26.93 0.97
N GLN A 157 -33.40 25.73 0.54
CA GLN A 157 -34.77 25.25 0.62
C GLN A 157 -35.18 24.94 2.07
N GLY A 158 -34.29 24.31 2.85
CA GLY A 158 -34.50 24.01 4.26
C GLY A 158 -34.65 25.28 5.11
N ALA A 159 -33.89 26.34 4.81
CA ALA A 159 -33.98 27.63 5.49
C ALA A 159 -35.30 28.37 5.22
N LYS A 160 -35.96 28.09 4.09
CA LYS A 160 -37.28 28.65 3.75
C LYS A 160 -38.43 27.93 4.45
N SER A 161 -38.20 26.75 5.00
CA SER A 161 -39.17 25.97 5.77
C SER A 161 -39.18 26.44 7.23
N SER A 162 -40.29 27.03 7.68
CA SER A 162 -40.46 27.67 9.00
C SER A 162 -40.63 26.71 10.18
N ASP A 163 -40.23 27.17 11.37
CA ASP A 163 -40.53 26.72 12.75
C ASP A 163 -40.64 25.22 13.02
N MET A 164 -39.47 24.57 13.13
CA MET A 164 -39.30 23.23 13.70
C MET A 164 -38.25 23.28 14.82
N THR A 165 -38.39 24.22 15.77
CA THR A 165 -37.39 24.48 16.82
C THR A 165 -37.10 23.26 17.69
N ASP A 166 -38.12 22.46 18.00
CA ASP A 166 -37.97 21.30 18.89
C ASP A 166 -37.24 20.16 18.19
N SER A 167 -37.67 19.77 16.98
CA SER A 167 -36.96 18.76 16.16
C SER A 167 -35.53 19.19 15.82
N LYS A 168 -35.31 20.47 15.50
CA LYS A 168 -33.95 20.98 15.26
C LYS A 168 -33.07 20.87 16.50
N LYS A 169 -33.61 21.16 17.68
CA LYS A 169 -32.87 21.07 18.95
C LYS A 169 -32.52 19.63 19.28
N GLU A 170 -33.47 18.71 19.11
CA GLU A 170 -33.25 17.28 19.31
C GLU A 170 -32.16 16.75 18.35
N VAL A 171 -32.31 17.01 17.05
CA VAL A 171 -31.33 16.60 16.04
C VAL A 171 -29.95 17.22 16.28
N CYS A 172 -29.88 18.52 16.62
CA CYS A 172 -28.62 19.16 17.03
C CYS A 172 -27.95 18.43 18.20
N GLN A 173 -28.73 18.07 19.22
CA GLN A 173 -28.20 17.39 20.40
C GLN A 173 -27.68 15.98 20.07
N VAL A 174 -28.38 15.25 19.20
CA VAL A 174 -27.91 13.94 18.72
C VAL A 174 -26.63 14.09 17.90
N LEU A 175 -26.56 15.07 16.98
CA LEU A 175 -25.37 15.33 16.19
C LEU A 175 -24.16 15.71 17.07
N GLU A 176 -24.35 16.57 18.06
CA GLU A 176 -23.30 16.96 19.02
C GLU A 176 -22.80 15.76 19.84
N ASN A 177 -23.71 14.89 20.28
CA ASN A 177 -23.36 13.66 20.99
C ASN A 177 -22.58 12.70 20.08
N ASN A 178 -23.06 12.44 18.86
CA ASN A 178 -22.39 11.58 17.88
C ASN A 178 -20.98 12.09 17.56
N LEU A 179 -20.83 13.41 17.37
CA LEU A 179 -19.54 14.05 17.15
C LEU A 179 -18.60 13.84 18.35
N LYS A 180 -19.11 14.09 19.57
CA LYS A 180 -18.32 13.94 20.80
C LYS A 180 -17.90 12.49 21.04
N GLU A 181 -18.78 11.52 20.81
CA GLU A 181 -18.49 10.10 20.96
C GLU A 181 -17.49 9.61 19.92
N GLY A 182 -17.65 10.00 18.65
CA GLY A 182 -16.71 9.64 17.59
C GLY A 182 -15.33 10.27 17.80
N LEU A 183 -15.26 11.56 18.15
CA LEU A 183 -14.00 12.22 18.51
C LEU A 183 -13.35 11.59 19.75
N GLY A 184 -14.14 11.23 20.76
CA GLY A 184 -13.67 10.54 21.94
C GLY A 184 -13.04 9.19 21.62
N THR A 185 -13.67 8.42 20.73
CA THR A 185 -13.20 7.09 20.30
C THR A 185 -11.91 7.18 19.48
N ILE A 186 -11.86 8.11 18.52
CA ILE A 186 -10.66 8.38 17.72
C ILE A 186 -9.52 8.85 18.63
N GLY A 187 -9.81 9.81 19.52
CA GLY A 187 -8.85 10.36 20.48
C GLY A 187 -8.26 9.29 21.39
N GLN A 188 -9.11 8.46 22.01
CA GLN A 188 -8.66 7.36 22.86
C GLN A 188 -7.75 6.39 22.08
N THR A 189 -8.12 6.02 20.85
CA THR A 189 -7.30 5.13 20.03
C THR A 189 -5.95 5.76 19.66
N MET A 190 -5.93 7.07 19.40
CA MET A 190 -4.69 7.82 19.14
C MET A 190 -3.80 7.88 20.38
N ASP A 191 -4.36 8.10 21.57
CA ASP A 191 -3.62 8.12 22.84
C ASP A 191 -3.01 6.74 23.14
N GLU A 192 -3.79 5.67 22.95
CA GLU A 192 -3.30 4.28 23.09
C GLU A 192 -2.15 3.98 22.12
N ALA A 193 -2.26 4.47 20.88
CA ALA A 193 -1.19 4.34 19.89
C ALA A 193 0.06 5.10 20.33
N TYR A 194 -0.10 6.35 20.78
CA TYR A 194 0.98 7.21 21.27
C TYR A 194 1.75 6.54 22.42
N GLU A 195 1.05 6.07 23.45
CA GLU A 195 1.67 5.39 24.59
C GLU A 195 2.38 4.08 24.18
N ALA A 196 1.81 3.34 23.24
CA ALA A 196 2.44 2.13 22.71
C ALA A 196 3.73 2.44 21.95
N PHE A 197 3.74 3.51 21.13
CA PHE A 197 4.94 3.96 20.43
C PHE A 197 6.00 4.47 21.38
N GLU A 198 5.65 5.35 22.32
CA GLU A 198 6.59 5.91 23.31
C GLU A 198 7.32 4.80 24.06
N ARG A 199 6.58 3.78 24.50
CA ARG A 199 7.13 2.61 25.19
C ARG A 199 8.05 1.77 24.30
N CYS A 200 7.63 1.43 23.08
CA CYS A 200 8.45 0.59 22.19
C CYS A 200 9.70 1.32 21.68
N LEU A 201 9.62 2.63 21.44
CA LEU A 201 10.74 3.45 21.00
C LEU A 201 11.74 3.65 22.15
N SER A 202 11.26 3.96 23.35
CA SER A 202 12.13 4.07 24.54
C SER A 202 12.89 2.78 24.81
N GLU A 203 12.20 1.64 24.78
CA GLU A 203 12.83 0.32 24.95
C GLU A 203 13.80 0.01 23.81
N GLY A 204 13.44 0.34 22.56
CA GLY A 204 14.33 0.17 21.42
C GLY A 204 15.60 0.99 21.51
N VAL A 205 15.52 2.23 22.01
CA VAL A 205 16.69 3.08 22.24
C VAL A 205 17.58 2.45 23.29
N ARG A 206 17.01 2.02 24.43
CA ARG A 206 17.75 1.36 25.51
C ARG A 206 18.49 0.11 24.99
N GLN A 207 17.79 -0.78 24.27
CA GLN A 207 18.40 -1.98 23.69
C GLN A 207 19.46 -1.64 22.64
N SER A 208 19.23 -0.62 21.81
CA SER A 208 20.19 -0.19 20.81
C SER A 208 21.49 0.28 21.47
N VAL A 209 21.41 1.10 22.52
CA VAL A 209 22.59 1.56 23.28
C VAL A 209 23.34 0.38 23.89
N GLU A 210 22.64 -0.56 24.54
CA GLU A 210 23.26 -1.72 25.20
C GLU A 210 23.92 -2.70 24.21
N THR A 211 23.38 -2.82 23.00
CA THR A 211 23.78 -3.89 22.06
C THR A 211 24.51 -3.38 20.81
N CYS A 212 24.57 -2.07 20.57
CA CYS A 212 25.11 -1.48 19.34
C CYS A 212 26.54 -1.95 19.02
N GLU A 213 27.45 -1.94 20.01
CA GLU A 213 28.84 -2.35 19.81
C GLU A 213 28.92 -3.83 19.43
N LYS A 214 28.15 -4.67 20.13
CA LYS A 214 28.08 -6.11 19.87
C LYS A 214 27.50 -6.38 18.48
N ILE A 215 26.39 -5.73 18.12
CA ILE A 215 25.75 -5.86 16.81
C ILE A 215 26.69 -5.40 15.69
N ALA A 216 27.35 -4.26 15.87
CA ALA A 216 28.30 -3.72 14.91
C ALA A 216 29.46 -4.71 14.71
N LYS A 217 30.06 -5.20 15.79
CA LYS A 217 31.14 -6.21 15.74
C LYS A 217 30.68 -7.51 15.08
N ASP A 218 29.66 -8.16 15.64
CA ASP A 218 29.26 -9.51 15.26
C ASP A 218 28.65 -9.58 13.85
N LYS A 219 27.89 -8.57 13.43
CA LYS A 219 27.20 -8.59 12.13
C LYS A 219 28.01 -7.91 11.01
N VAL A 220 28.86 -6.93 11.33
CA VAL A 220 29.42 -6.02 10.31
C VAL A 220 30.92 -5.79 10.41
N ILE A 221 31.56 -5.63 11.57
CA ILE A 221 32.98 -5.25 11.65
C ILE A 221 33.89 -6.48 11.75
N GLU A 222 33.50 -7.52 12.49
CA GLU A 222 34.28 -8.76 12.67
C GLU A 222 33.37 -10.00 12.74
N PRO A 223 32.60 -10.30 11.68
CA PRO A 223 31.74 -11.48 11.72
C PRO A 223 32.57 -12.77 11.77
N LYS A 224 32.11 -13.69 12.61
CA LYS A 224 32.74 -15.01 12.78
C LYS A 224 32.87 -15.73 11.44
N GLY A 225 34.05 -16.33 11.18
CA GLY A 225 34.32 -17.12 9.98
C GLY A 225 34.81 -16.35 8.75
N THR A 226 35.18 -15.06 8.87
CA THR A 226 35.86 -14.33 7.79
C THR A 226 37.38 -14.25 7.98
N ASN A 227 38.15 -14.65 6.96
CA ASN A 227 39.61 -14.51 6.95
C ASN A 227 40.01 -13.03 6.96
N GLY A 228 40.57 -12.55 8.09
CA GLY A 228 40.84 -11.13 8.35
C GLY A 228 41.69 -10.40 7.30
N ARG A 229 42.51 -11.11 6.50
CA ARG A 229 43.40 -10.49 5.49
C ARG A 229 42.65 -9.74 4.38
N TRP A 230 41.40 -10.10 4.06
CA TRP A 230 40.62 -9.42 3.01
C TRP A 230 39.50 -8.52 3.53
N TYR A 231 39.34 -8.43 4.85
CA TYR A 231 38.22 -7.72 5.46
C TYR A 231 38.38 -6.19 5.44
N HIS A 232 39.62 -5.70 5.40
CA HIS A 232 39.91 -4.26 5.30
C HIS A 232 39.24 -3.58 4.10
N LYS A 233 39.02 -4.28 2.98
CA LYS A 233 38.33 -3.73 1.80
C LYS A 233 36.85 -3.49 2.06
N VAL A 234 36.23 -4.39 2.83
CA VAL A 234 34.83 -4.27 3.25
C VAL A 234 34.69 -3.08 4.20
N LEU A 235 35.53 -3.01 5.24
CA LEU A 235 35.56 -1.89 6.18
C LEU A 235 35.80 -0.54 5.46
N LYS A 236 36.81 -0.48 4.58
CA LYS A 236 37.10 0.72 3.77
C LYS A 236 35.90 1.13 2.92
N SER A 237 35.17 0.18 2.36
CA SER A 237 33.95 0.47 1.59
C SER A 237 32.81 0.97 2.48
N LEU A 238 32.60 0.38 3.65
CA LEU A 238 31.60 0.83 4.62
C LEU A 238 31.87 2.28 5.01
N CYS A 239 33.12 2.64 5.34
CA CYS A 239 33.49 4.02 5.67
C CYS A 239 33.27 4.99 4.51
N LYS A 240 33.56 4.58 3.27
CA LYS A 240 33.40 5.44 2.08
C LYS A 240 31.95 5.61 1.64
N ASN A 241 31.09 4.65 1.97
CA ASN A 241 29.71 4.58 1.48
C ASN A 241 28.68 4.69 2.62
N ASN A 242 28.99 5.43 3.68
CA ASN A 242 28.08 5.68 4.81
C ASN A 242 27.49 4.41 5.43
N GLY A 243 28.31 3.39 5.66
CA GLY A 243 27.90 2.14 6.31
C GLY A 243 27.31 1.08 5.37
N ASP A 244 27.36 1.27 4.04
CA ASP A 244 26.87 0.31 3.04
C ASP A 244 28.01 -0.40 2.28
N TYR A 245 27.98 -1.73 2.26
CA TYR A 245 28.86 -2.56 1.45
C TYR A 245 28.06 -3.51 0.55
N LYS A 246 28.21 -3.31 -0.76
CA LYS A 246 27.66 -4.16 -1.80
C LYS A 246 28.75 -4.97 -2.49
N PRO A 247 28.81 -6.29 -2.28
CA PRO A 247 29.77 -7.14 -2.97
C PRO A 247 29.45 -7.22 -4.47
N ILE A 248 30.49 -7.11 -5.30
CA ILE A 248 30.36 -7.22 -6.76
C ILE A 248 29.96 -8.65 -7.12
N ARG A 249 28.88 -8.80 -7.88
CA ARG A 249 28.41 -10.09 -8.37
C ARG A 249 29.36 -10.67 -9.40
N LYS A 250 29.82 -11.90 -9.17
CA LYS A 250 30.45 -12.73 -10.21
C LYS A 250 29.39 -13.65 -10.82
N LYS A 251 29.34 -13.71 -12.15
CA LYS A 251 28.41 -14.57 -12.92
C LYS A 251 28.49 -16.00 -12.38
N GLY A 252 27.35 -16.59 -12.02
CA GLY A 252 27.26 -17.98 -11.54
C GLY A 252 27.50 -18.21 -10.03
N LYS A 253 27.87 -17.21 -9.23
CA LYS A 253 27.98 -17.36 -7.76
C LYS A 253 26.77 -16.77 -7.03
N LYS A 254 26.36 -17.41 -5.92
CA LYS A 254 25.39 -16.81 -4.98
C LYS A 254 25.95 -15.45 -4.55
N SER A 255 25.15 -14.40 -4.70
CA SER A 255 25.50 -13.06 -4.23
C SER A 255 25.86 -13.14 -2.74
N GLN A 256 27.02 -12.61 -2.34
CA GLN A 256 27.22 -12.32 -0.91
C GLN A 256 26.12 -11.33 -0.48
N ARG A 257 25.62 -11.50 0.75
CA ARG A 257 24.64 -10.57 1.34
C ARG A 257 25.29 -9.19 1.49
N GLU A 258 24.54 -8.16 1.12
CA GLU A 258 24.86 -6.77 1.41
C GLU A 258 25.10 -6.62 2.92
N ARG A 259 26.12 -5.85 3.29
CA ARG A 259 26.37 -5.52 4.70
C ARG A 259 26.04 -4.06 4.88
N ASN A 260 25.02 -3.80 5.69
CA ASN A 260 24.58 -2.46 6.01
C ASN A 260 24.66 -2.28 7.53
N LEU A 261 25.60 -1.44 7.97
CA LEU A 261 25.80 -1.10 9.38
C LEU A 261 24.58 -0.37 9.93
N ASN A 262 24.07 0.61 9.19
CA ASN A 262 22.92 1.40 9.61
C ASN A 262 21.69 0.52 9.78
N ASP A 263 21.44 -0.42 8.84
CA ASP A 263 20.35 -1.38 9.01
C ASP A 263 20.59 -2.30 10.21
N SER A 264 21.81 -2.74 10.45
CA SER A 264 22.08 -3.63 11.60
C SER A 264 21.83 -2.91 12.92
N LEU A 265 22.24 -1.64 13.04
CA LEU A 265 22.06 -0.83 14.24
C LEU A 265 20.59 -0.44 14.45
N ALA A 266 19.88 -0.12 13.37
CA ALA A 266 18.47 0.22 13.42
C ALA A 266 17.55 -1.00 13.64
N SER A 267 18.07 -2.24 13.60
CA SER A 267 17.21 -3.42 13.76
C SER A 267 16.52 -3.45 15.11
N CYS A 268 17.18 -3.07 16.21
CA CYS A 268 16.56 -3.03 17.54
C CYS A 268 15.31 -2.13 17.57
N MET A 269 15.40 -0.94 16.98
CA MET A 269 14.27 -0.02 16.89
C MET A 269 13.16 -0.56 16.00
N ARG A 270 13.52 -1.09 14.82
CA ARG A 270 12.54 -1.60 13.86
C ARG A 270 11.81 -2.82 14.39
N ASP A 271 12.54 -3.79 14.94
CA ASP A 271 11.95 -5.05 15.40
C ASP A 271 10.89 -4.81 16.50
N LEU A 272 11.09 -3.81 17.36
CA LEU A 272 10.12 -3.43 18.41
C LEU A 272 8.98 -2.54 17.92
N SER A 273 9.24 -1.60 17.01
CA SER A 273 8.21 -0.67 16.52
C SER A 273 7.34 -1.27 15.43
N ASN A 274 7.84 -2.25 14.67
CA ASN A 274 7.14 -2.83 13.51
C ASN A 274 5.79 -3.44 13.88
N GLU A 275 5.69 -4.16 14.99
CA GLU A 275 4.43 -4.77 15.43
C GLU A 275 3.42 -3.70 15.89
N THR A 276 3.90 -2.64 16.56
CA THR A 276 3.06 -1.48 16.91
C THR A 276 2.54 -0.78 15.65
N PHE A 277 3.40 -0.55 14.65
CA PHE A 277 2.98 0.01 13.36
C PHE A 277 1.93 -0.85 12.66
N LYS A 278 2.12 -2.17 12.60
CA LYS A 278 1.13 -3.07 11.99
C LYS A 278 -0.23 -3.05 12.70
N LYS A 279 -0.22 -2.89 14.03
CA LYS A 279 -1.43 -2.85 14.83
C LYS A 279 -2.26 -1.60 14.56
N TYR A 280 -1.63 -0.42 14.62
CA TYR A 280 -2.34 0.86 14.53
C TYR A 280 -2.47 1.43 13.11
N PHE A 281 -1.53 1.07 12.23
CA PHE A 281 -1.46 1.48 10.83
C PHE A 281 -1.27 0.26 9.90
N PRO A 282 -2.21 -0.69 9.87
CA PRO A 282 -2.15 -1.81 8.94
C PRO A 282 -2.26 -1.32 7.50
N ASN A 283 -1.53 -1.99 6.60
CA ASN A 283 -1.62 -1.70 5.17
C ASN A 283 -2.93 -2.21 4.54
N GLN A 284 -3.58 -3.19 5.17
CA GLN A 284 -4.81 -3.88 4.73
C GLN A 284 -5.57 -4.46 5.93
N GLY A 285 -6.91 -4.51 5.84
CA GLY A 285 -7.83 -5.00 6.87
C GLY A 285 -8.89 -3.96 7.22
N LYS A 286 -10.09 -4.41 7.62
CA LYS A 286 -11.17 -3.53 8.09
C LYS A 286 -11.34 -3.67 9.60
N GLY A 287 -11.47 -2.54 10.30
CA GLY A 287 -12.25 -2.44 11.53
C GLY A 287 -11.50 -2.19 12.83
N SER A 288 -10.23 -1.78 12.80
CA SER A 288 -9.53 -1.42 14.05
C SER A 288 -8.36 -0.45 13.92
N SER A 289 -8.01 -0.02 12.70
CA SER A 289 -6.99 1.00 12.53
C SER A 289 -7.51 2.39 12.83
N ILE A 290 -6.60 3.32 13.13
CA ILE A 290 -6.96 4.74 13.26
C ILE A 290 -7.61 5.24 11.96
N ASN A 291 -7.08 4.83 10.81
CA ASN A 291 -7.66 5.18 9.51
C ASN A 291 -9.06 4.59 9.33
N ASP A 292 -9.31 3.34 9.74
CA ASP A 292 -10.66 2.77 9.66
C ASP A 292 -11.65 3.53 10.55
N LEU A 293 -11.23 3.96 11.74
CA LEU A 293 -12.10 4.73 12.63
C LEU A 293 -12.44 6.10 12.05
N ILE A 294 -11.45 6.72 11.39
CA ILE A 294 -11.59 7.98 10.67
C ILE A 294 -12.51 7.78 9.45
N ASP A 295 -12.24 6.78 8.61
CA ASP A 295 -12.98 6.49 7.38
C ASP A 295 -14.43 6.06 7.65
N ASN A 296 -14.69 5.39 8.77
CA ASN A 296 -16.04 4.96 9.19
C ASN A 296 -16.74 5.99 10.09
N PHE A 297 -16.09 7.11 10.43
CA PHE A 297 -16.74 8.16 11.20
C PHE A 297 -17.93 8.69 10.40
N THR A 298 -19.08 8.80 11.08
CA THR A 298 -20.30 9.31 10.49
C THR A 298 -21.12 10.02 11.54
N LEU A 299 -21.82 11.07 11.11
CA LEU A 299 -22.83 11.75 11.93
C LEU A 299 -24.18 11.02 11.94
N ASP A 300 -24.27 9.90 11.22
CA ASP A 300 -25.49 9.09 11.04
C ASP A 300 -26.69 9.87 10.51
N THR A 301 -26.42 10.80 9.58
CA THR A 301 -27.43 11.69 9.00
C THR A 301 -28.53 10.95 8.25
N ASN A 302 -28.29 9.73 7.74
CA ASN A 302 -29.31 8.94 7.05
C ASN A 302 -30.39 8.44 8.02
N SER A 303 -29.99 7.87 9.16
CA SER A 303 -30.94 7.42 10.19
C SER A 303 -31.74 8.60 10.73
N LEU A 304 -31.08 9.75 10.95
CA LEU A 304 -31.74 10.98 11.37
C LEU A 304 -32.73 11.54 10.34
N VAL A 305 -32.50 11.32 9.04
CA VAL A 305 -33.45 11.72 7.99
C VAL A 305 -34.73 10.88 8.05
N GLU A 306 -34.63 9.60 8.40
CA GLU A 306 -35.78 8.71 8.56
C GLU A 306 -36.59 9.06 9.81
N GLU A 307 -35.91 9.40 10.91
CA GLU A 307 -36.54 9.76 12.19
C GLU A 307 -37.12 11.19 12.18
N HIS A 308 -36.46 12.12 11.48
CA HIS A 308 -36.83 13.53 11.43
C HIS A 308 -36.95 14.05 9.98
N PRO A 309 -37.95 13.59 9.22
CA PRO A 309 -38.14 14.00 7.82
C PRO A 309 -38.32 15.51 7.65
N GLU A 310 -38.77 16.22 8.69
CA GLU A 310 -38.95 17.66 8.75
C GLU A 310 -37.63 18.46 8.64
N VAL A 311 -36.50 17.88 9.06
CA VAL A 311 -35.17 18.51 8.91
C VAL A 311 -34.29 17.83 7.86
N SER A 312 -34.87 16.93 7.06
CA SER A 312 -34.16 16.15 6.03
C SER A 312 -33.28 16.99 5.10
N LEU A 313 -33.72 18.19 4.71
CA LEU A 313 -32.94 19.11 3.87
C LEU A 313 -31.68 19.64 4.57
N HIS A 314 -31.73 19.90 5.87
CA HIS A 314 -30.56 20.33 6.66
C HIS A 314 -29.57 19.17 6.84
N LEU A 315 -30.08 17.97 7.12
CA LEU A 315 -29.26 16.75 7.25
C LEU A 315 -28.62 16.35 5.92
N THR A 316 -29.33 16.54 4.80
CA THR A 316 -28.80 16.34 3.45
C THR A 316 -27.64 17.29 3.17
N PHE A 317 -27.76 18.57 3.55
CA PHE A 317 -26.66 19.52 3.44
C PHE A 317 -25.45 19.11 4.28
N LEU A 318 -25.66 18.74 5.54
CA LEU A 318 -24.57 18.29 6.42
C LEU A 318 -23.85 17.06 5.87
N LYS A 319 -24.60 16.10 5.32
CA LYS A 319 -24.03 14.93 4.64
C LYS A 319 -23.16 15.34 3.45
N THR A 320 -23.63 16.26 2.60
CA THR A 320 -22.86 16.71 1.44
C THR A 320 -21.57 17.43 1.82
N GLU A 321 -21.57 18.22 2.90
CA GLU A 321 -20.35 18.89 3.38
C GLU A 321 -19.38 17.88 4.02
N HIS A 322 -19.89 16.94 4.82
CA HIS A 322 -19.11 15.84 5.37
C HIS A 322 -18.40 15.08 4.25
N ASP A 323 -19.14 14.58 3.26
CA ASP A 323 -18.58 13.79 2.15
C ASP A 323 -17.55 14.58 1.30
N LYS A 324 -17.64 15.92 1.28
CA LYS A 324 -16.73 16.81 0.56
C LYS A 324 -15.43 17.05 1.32
N GLU A 325 -15.48 17.39 2.61
CA GLU A 325 -14.27 17.60 3.43
C GLU A 325 -13.42 16.33 3.51
N TRP A 326 -14.06 15.15 3.58
CA TRP A 326 -13.35 13.86 3.58
C TRP A 326 -12.53 13.61 2.32
N GLN A 327 -12.89 14.19 1.18
CA GLN A 327 -12.14 14.03 -0.07
C GLN A 327 -10.98 15.01 -0.25
N GLU A 328 -10.97 16.13 0.48
CA GLU A 328 -9.84 17.07 0.44
C GLU A 328 -8.69 16.65 1.36
N VAL A 329 -8.96 15.78 2.34
CA VAL A 329 -7.98 15.30 3.34
C VAL A 329 -7.31 13.97 2.94
N ALA A 330 -7.95 13.16 2.08
CA ALA A 330 -7.47 11.84 1.63
C ALA A 330 -6.46 11.89 0.46
#